data_AF-A0A1T1DHA5-F1
#
_entry.id   AF-A0A1T1DHA5-F1
#
_cell.length_a   1.000
_cell.length_b   1.000
_cell.length_c   1.000
_cell.angle_alpha   90.00
_cell.angle_beta   90.00
_cell.angle_gamma   90.00
#
_symmetry.space_group_name_H-M   'P 1'
#
loop_
_entity.id
_entity.type
_entity.pdbx_description
1 polymer ?
#
loop_
_entity_poly.entity_id
_entity_poly.type
_entity_poly.pdbx_seq_one_letter_code
_entity_poly.pdbx_strand_id
1 'polypeptide(L)'
;MLKNFFLNFILFSLSMFLFRCDKPKEISEAEFKNLIHETSDLHELSESRTVEYLGIENEKAILKVSSLSHDNSKKRKKEFFYTKTSPSLITWIDENLYKITISNYNKLYKYLLQQKNRSISFDQYTFLIRDNSENTSIDKRIRITQNERTVFIFDLRADGVTCFSLNIKHSPNKDDLKYKELWLKLINEILK
;
A
#
# COMPACT_ATOMS: atom_id res chain seq x y z
N MET A 1 -23.15 -19.78 -3.20
CA MET A 1 -22.12 -18.74 -3.41
C MET A 1 -20.70 -19.15 -3.01
N LEU A 2 -20.38 -20.45 -2.82
CA LEU A 2 -19.03 -20.91 -2.45
C LEU A 2 -18.07 -21.17 -3.63
N LYS A 3 -18.55 -21.16 -4.89
CA LYS A 3 -17.76 -21.64 -6.04
C LYS A 3 -16.67 -20.65 -6.54
N ASN A 4 -16.80 -19.35 -6.27
CA ASN A 4 -15.82 -18.35 -6.75
C ASN A 4 -14.62 -18.13 -5.82
N PHE A 5 -14.71 -18.52 -4.54
CA PHE A 5 -13.60 -18.37 -3.59
C PHE A 5 -12.49 -19.40 -3.83
N PHE A 6 -12.85 -20.63 -4.19
CA PHE A 6 -11.89 -21.68 -4.52
C PHE A 6 -11.14 -21.41 -5.84
N LEU A 7 -11.77 -20.71 -6.79
CA LEU A 7 -11.15 -20.45 -8.10
C LEU A 7 -9.97 -19.47 -7.98
N ASN A 8 -10.07 -18.45 -7.13
CA ASN A 8 -8.98 -17.49 -6.90
C ASN A 8 -7.81 -18.13 -6.13
N PHE A 9 -8.07 -19.04 -5.20
CA PHE A 9 -7.04 -19.81 -4.52
C PHE A 9 -6.32 -20.77 -5.47
N ILE A 10 -7.06 -21.38 -6.41
CA ILE A 10 -6.50 -22.22 -7.47
C ILE A 10 -5.72 -21.37 -8.48
N LEU A 11 -6.13 -20.15 -8.80
CA LEU A 11 -5.38 -19.26 -9.71
C LEU A 11 -4.12 -18.69 -9.06
N PHE A 12 -4.14 -18.37 -7.76
CA PHE A 12 -2.95 -17.97 -7.03
C PHE A 12 -2.00 -19.16 -6.83
N SER A 13 -2.53 -20.34 -6.50
CA SER A 13 -1.74 -21.56 -6.38
C SER A 13 -1.25 -22.09 -7.73
N LEU A 14 -2.00 -21.95 -8.84
CA LEU A 14 -1.53 -22.26 -10.21
C LEU A 14 -0.51 -21.26 -10.69
N SER A 15 -0.68 -19.96 -10.38
CA SER A 15 0.33 -18.95 -10.70
C SER A 15 1.62 -19.23 -9.92
N MET A 16 1.53 -19.68 -8.67
CA MET A 16 2.66 -20.19 -7.89
C MET A 16 3.18 -21.56 -8.35
N PHE A 17 2.39 -22.37 -9.06
CA PHE A 17 2.82 -23.68 -9.58
C PHE A 17 3.57 -23.56 -10.91
N LEU A 18 3.27 -22.53 -11.72
CA LEU A 18 3.91 -22.31 -13.02
C LEU A 18 5.27 -21.60 -12.91
N PHE A 19 5.54 -20.92 -11.80
CA PHE A 19 6.88 -20.48 -11.43
C PHE A 19 7.37 -21.44 -10.35
N ARG A 20 8.56 -22.04 -10.46
CA ARG A 20 9.22 -22.74 -9.35
C ARG A 20 9.55 -21.75 -8.21
N CYS A 21 8.53 -21.19 -7.55
CA CYS A 21 8.68 -20.34 -6.40
C CYS A 21 8.59 -21.22 -5.17
N ASP A 22 9.62 -21.19 -4.34
CA ASP A 22 9.55 -21.78 -3.01
C ASP A 22 8.31 -21.24 -2.29
N LYS A 23 7.62 -22.10 -1.54
CA LYS A 23 6.47 -21.67 -0.72
C LYS A 23 6.89 -20.46 0.12
N PRO A 24 6.04 -19.42 0.24
CA PRO A 24 6.35 -18.27 1.08
C PRO A 24 6.77 -18.71 2.48
N LYS A 25 7.89 -18.16 2.97
CA LYS A 25 8.44 -18.48 4.29
C LYS A 25 7.81 -17.55 5.33
N GLU A 26 7.31 -18.13 6.43
CA GLU A 26 6.84 -17.33 7.56
C GLU A 26 8.03 -16.74 8.30
N ILE A 27 7.95 -15.45 8.61
CA ILE A 27 8.95 -14.70 9.37
C ILE A 27 8.28 -13.91 10.50
N SER A 28 9.08 -13.48 11.47
CA SER A 28 8.58 -12.61 12.54
C SER A 28 8.21 -11.22 12.01
N GLU A 29 7.32 -10.50 12.72
CA GLU A 29 7.01 -9.10 12.40
C GLU A 29 8.26 -8.21 12.47
N ALA A 30 9.18 -8.47 13.40
CA ALA A 30 10.44 -7.74 13.51
C ALA A 30 11.34 -7.95 12.28
N GLU A 31 11.49 -9.20 11.84
CA GLU A 31 12.25 -9.53 10.63
C GLU A 31 11.61 -8.93 9.38
N PHE A 32 10.28 -8.93 9.30
CA PHE A 32 9.55 -8.29 8.20
C PHE A 32 9.83 -6.78 8.12
N LYS A 33 9.78 -6.09 9.27
CA LYS A 33 10.09 -4.65 9.35
C LYS A 33 11.55 -4.38 9.01
N ASN A 34 12.47 -5.21 9.49
CA ASN A 34 13.91 -5.08 9.20
C ASN A 34 14.19 -5.24 7.70
N LEU A 35 13.58 -6.22 7.03
CA LEU A 35 13.74 -6.41 5.57
C LEU A 35 13.30 -5.18 4.77
N ILE A 36 12.26 -4.47 5.23
CA ILE A 36 11.80 -3.21 4.61
C ILE A 36 12.79 -2.05 4.90
N HIS A 37 13.25 -1.94 6.15
CA HIS A 37 14.18 -0.88 6.56
C HIS A 37 15.55 -0.99 5.91
N GLU A 38 16.13 -2.19 5.86
CA GLU A 38 17.45 -2.45 5.26
C GLU A 38 17.52 -1.95 3.81
N THR A 39 16.42 -2.02 3.05
CA THR A 39 16.38 -1.46 1.69
C THR A 39 16.26 0.05 1.60
N SER A 40 15.72 0.71 2.62
CA SER A 40 15.54 2.17 2.62
C SER A 40 16.85 2.89 2.96
N ASP A 41 17.65 2.32 3.86
CA ASP A 41 18.91 2.92 4.33
C ASP A 41 20.11 2.63 3.41
N LEU A 42 20.03 1.59 2.56
CA LEU A 42 21.11 1.16 1.66
C LEU A 42 21.04 1.75 0.25
N HIS A 43 20.53 2.98 0.10
CA HIS A 43 20.35 3.65 -1.19
C HIS A 43 21.65 3.81 -2.02
N GLU A 44 22.81 3.47 -1.45
CA GLU A 44 24.13 3.46 -2.12
C GLU A 44 24.88 2.11 -2.13
N LEU A 45 24.41 1.02 -1.49
CA LEU A 45 25.28 -0.16 -1.22
C LEU A 45 24.75 -1.57 -1.51
N SER A 46 23.54 -1.79 -2.04
CA SER A 46 23.10 -3.16 -2.36
C SER A 46 22.45 -3.35 -3.72
N GLU A 47 23.25 -3.30 -4.79
CA GLU A 47 22.89 -3.88 -6.09
C GLU A 47 22.48 -5.37 -5.98
N SER A 48 22.84 -6.02 -4.87
CA SER A 48 22.65 -7.44 -4.57
C SER A 48 21.27 -7.85 -4.06
N ARG A 49 20.42 -6.95 -3.54
CA ARG A 49 19.11 -7.33 -2.97
C ARG A 49 18.07 -6.23 -3.13
N THR A 50 16.88 -6.59 -3.61
CA THR A 50 15.72 -5.68 -3.69
C THR A 50 14.54 -6.30 -2.96
N VAL A 51 13.85 -5.51 -2.13
CA VAL A 51 12.66 -5.93 -1.37
C VAL A 51 11.45 -5.19 -1.92
N GLU A 52 10.41 -5.94 -2.24
CA GLU A 52 9.15 -5.44 -2.79
C GLU A 52 8.00 -5.90 -1.88
N TYR A 53 7.23 -4.94 -1.36
CA TYR A 53 6.01 -5.24 -0.62
C TYR A 53 4.86 -5.51 -1.58
N LEU A 54 4.26 -6.69 -1.47
CA LEU A 54 3.21 -7.16 -2.40
C LEU A 54 1.80 -6.96 -1.87
N GLY A 55 1.65 -6.44 -0.65
CA GLY A 55 0.36 -6.24 0.00
C GLY A 55 0.03 -7.30 1.03
N ILE A 56 -1.23 -7.30 1.44
CA ILE A 56 -1.80 -8.28 2.36
C ILE A 56 -2.56 -9.32 1.54
N GLU A 57 -2.66 -10.55 1.98
CA GLU A 57 -3.57 -11.55 1.43
C GLU A 57 -3.89 -12.60 2.51
N ASN A 58 -5.18 -12.91 2.72
CA ASN A 58 -5.61 -13.88 3.74
C ASN A 58 -4.94 -13.65 5.11
N GLU A 59 -4.98 -12.39 5.58
CA GLU A 59 -4.35 -11.95 6.84
C GLU A 59 -2.82 -12.14 6.90
N LYS A 60 -2.14 -12.14 5.75
CA LYS A 60 -0.67 -12.24 5.66
C LYS A 60 -0.11 -11.07 4.87
N ALA A 61 0.81 -10.30 5.46
CA ALA A 61 1.58 -9.30 4.73
C ALA A 61 2.72 -10.00 4.00
N ILE A 62 2.92 -9.72 2.71
CA ILE A 62 3.81 -10.47 1.83
C ILE A 62 4.93 -9.59 1.30
N LEU A 63 6.17 -10.08 1.41
CA LEU A 63 7.35 -9.52 0.77
C LEU A 63 7.87 -10.44 -0.33
N LYS A 64 8.42 -9.82 -1.36
CA LYS A 64 9.25 -10.48 -2.36
C LYS A 64 10.65 -9.90 -2.27
N VAL A 65 11.61 -10.77 -2.01
CA VAL A 65 13.03 -10.42 -1.94
C VAL A 65 13.70 -11.00 -3.18
N SER A 66 14.35 -10.15 -3.96
CA SER A 66 15.10 -10.57 -5.14
C SER A 66 16.59 -10.31 -4.92
N SER A 67 17.40 -11.37 -4.87
CA SER A 67 18.84 -11.28 -4.66
C SER A 67 19.63 -11.69 -5.91
N LEU A 68 20.82 -11.11 -6.12
CA LEU A 68 21.75 -11.58 -7.15
C LEU A 68 22.17 -13.02 -6.83
N SER A 69 22.04 -13.91 -7.81
CA SER A 69 22.58 -15.27 -7.70
C SER A 69 24.11 -15.22 -7.75
N HIS A 70 24.77 -16.02 -6.90
CA HIS A 70 26.23 -16.13 -6.86
C HIS A 70 26.79 -16.66 -8.20
N ASP A 71 26.01 -17.47 -8.91
CA ASP A 71 26.32 -17.90 -10.27
C ASP A 71 25.91 -16.83 -11.27
N ASN A 72 26.89 -16.01 -11.69
CA ASN A 72 27.09 -15.10 -12.85
C ASN A 72 26.02 -14.96 -13.96
N SER A 73 24.77 -15.23 -13.67
CA SER A 73 23.63 -15.16 -14.55
C SER A 73 22.83 -13.94 -14.17
N LYS A 74 22.34 -13.19 -15.16
CA LYS A 74 21.44 -12.04 -14.99
C LYS A 74 20.11 -12.39 -14.29
N LYS A 75 19.98 -13.59 -13.71
CA LYS A 75 18.81 -14.11 -13.02
C LYS A 75 18.95 -13.83 -11.52
N ARG A 76 18.08 -12.96 -11.01
CA ARG A 76 17.91 -12.77 -9.57
C ARG A 76 17.13 -13.94 -8.98
N LYS A 77 17.61 -14.50 -7.87
CA LYS A 77 16.86 -15.45 -7.06
C LYS A 77 15.70 -14.69 -6.40
N LYS A 78 14.48 -15.21 -6.49
CA LYS A 78 13.28 -14.61 -5.90
C LYS A 78 12.83 -15.47 -4.73
N GLU A 79 12.70 -14.87 -3.56
CA GLU A 79 12.18 -15.49 -2.35
C GLU A 79 10.96 -14.71 -1.88
N PHE A 80 9.97 -15.42 -1.35
CA PHE A 80 8.75 -14.83 -0.81
C PHE A 80 8.71 -15.05 0.69
N PHE A 81 8.38 -14.01 1.44
CA PHE A 81 8.25 -14.05 2.88
C PHE A 81 6.89 -13.51 3.29
N TYR A 82 6.36 -13.99 4.41
CA TYR A 82 5.15 -13.42 4.98
C TYR A 82 5.20 -13.36 6.50
N THR A 83 4.42 -12.44 7.05
CA THR A 83 4.08 -12.41 8.48
C THR A 83 2.56 -12.27 8.63
N LYS A 84 2.01 -12.74 9.76
CA LYS A 84 0.60 -12.55 10.07
C LYS A 84 0.30 -11.06 10.24
N THR A 85 -0.79 -10.58 9.65
CA THR A 85 -1.19 -9.19 9.78
C THR A 85 -1.77 -8.89 11.15
N SER A 86 -1.37 -7.74 11.68
CA SER A 86 -1.95 -7.11 12.87
C SER A 86 -2.32 -5.67 12.51
N PRO A 87 -3.31 -5.04 13.19
CA PRO A 87 -3.60 -3.62 12.99
C PRO A 87 -2.36 -2.74 13.15
N SER A 88 -1.49 -3.05 14.12
CA SER A 88 -0.23 -2.34 14.35
C SER A 88 0.74 -2.46 13.17
N LEU A 89 0.84 -3.65 12.54
CA LEU A 89 1.67 -3.84 11.36
C LEU A 89 1.12 -3.06 10.16
N ILE A 90 -0.20 -3.04 9.96
CA ILE A 90 -0.84 -2.29 8.87
C ILE A 90 -0.54 -0.80 9.01
N THR A 91 -0.75 -0.23 10.20
CA THR A 91 -0.42 1.18 10.48
C THR A 91 1.06 1.45 10.23
N TRP A 92 1.94 0.58 10.72
CA TRP A 92 3.39 0.73 10.52
C TRP A 92 3.76 0.73 9.03
N ILE A 93 3.18 -0.17 8.23
CA ILE A 93 3.39 -0.23 6.77
C ILE A 93 2.94 1.08 6.11
N ASP A 94 1.75 1.57 6.46
CA ASP A 94 1.16 2.78 5.88
C ASP A 94 2.00 4.03 6.20
N GLU A 95 2.52 4.12 7.42
CA GLU A 95 3.39 5.22 7.84
C GLU A 95 4.77 5.16 7.19
N ASN A 96 5.42 3.99 7.16
CA ASN A 96 6.82 3.87 6.75
C ASN A 96 7.01 3.72 5.24
N LEU A 97 6.15 2.97 4.55
CA LEU A 97 6.26 2.80 3.10
C LEU A 97 5.56 3.91 2.32
N TYR A 98 4.42 4.39 2.83
CA TYR A 98 3.54 5.28 2.06
C TYR A 98 3.42 6.69 2.66
N LYS A 99 4.11 6.96 3.77
CA LYS A 99 4.07 8.26 4.46
C LYS A 99 2.64 8.69 4.82
N ILE A 100 1.73 7.74 5.04
CA ILE A 100 0.34 7.97 5.46
C ILE A 100 0.36 8.24 6.96
N THR A 101 0.79 9.43 7.33
CA THR A 101 0.86 9.89 8.73
C THR A 101 -0.19 10.97 8.97
N ILE A 102 -0.59 11.17 10.22
CA ILE A 102 -1.49 12.28 10.61
C ILE A 102 -0.94 13.64 10.14
N SER A 103 0.37 13.84 10.21
CA SER A 103 1.02 15.09 9.79
C SER A 103 0.88 15.33 8.28
N ASN A 104 1.25 14.36 7.45
CA ASN A 104 1.13 14.47 5.99
C ASN A 104 -0.33 14.55 5.54
N TYR A 105 -1.22 13.82 6.22
CA TYR A 105 -2.64 13.93 5.99
C TYR A 105 -3.15 15.34 6.22
N ASN A 106 -2.84 15.94 7.38
CA ASN A 106 -3.27 17.29 7.69
C ASN A 106 -2.69 18.34 6.73
N LYS A 107 -1.45 18.16 6.28
CA LYS A 107 -0.84 19.03 5.25
C LYS A 107 -1.61 18.96 3.94
N LEU A 108 -1.86 17.76 3.40
CA LEU A 108 -2.63 17.59 2.17
C LEU A 108 -4.07 18.07 2.32
N TYR A 109 -4.71 17.79 3.46
CA TYR A 109 -6.07 18.25 3.75
C TYR A 109 -6.17 19.78 3.72
N LYS A 110 -5.23 20.49 4.36
CA LYS A 110 -5.15 21.96 4.32
C LYS A 110 -4.89 22.48 2.92
N TYR A 111 -4.00 21.83 2.17
CA TYR A 111 -3.74 22.18 0.78
C TYR A 111 -5.02 22.07 -0.07
N LEU A 112 -5.76 20.97 0.07
CA LEU A 112 -7.03 20.74 -0.63
C LEU A 112 -8.09 21.79 -0.27
N LEU A 113 -8.20 22.19 1.01
CA LEU A 113 -9.12 23.27 1.43
C LEU A 113 -8.90 24.60 0.67
N GLN A 114 -7.66 24.88 0.27
CA GLN A 114 -7.28 26.10 -0.43
C GLN A 114 -7.53 26.00 -1.95
N GLN A 115 -7.75 24.80 -2.49
CA GLN A 115 -7.99 24.61 -3.92
C GLN A 115 -9.44 24.98 -4.29
N LYS A 116 -9.61 25.44 -5.53
CA LYS A 116 -10.94 25.60 -6.14
C LYS A 116 -11.68 24.26 -6.11
N ASN A 117 -12.93 24.26 -5.67
CA ASN A 117 -13.76 23.06 -5.47
C ASN A 117 -13.20 22.03 -4.47
N ARG A 118 -12.19 22.42 -3.68
CA ARG A 118 -11.53 21.57 -2.67
C ARG A 118 -10.97 20.27 -3.25
N SER A 119 -10.42 20.35 -4.45
CA SER A 119 -9.95 19.19 -5.23
C SER A 119 -8.69 19.49 -6.02
N ILE A 120 -7.92 18.44 -6.34
CA ILE A 120 -6.80 18.48 -7.28
C ILE A 120 -6.83 17.25 -8.18
N SER A 121 -6.58 17.46 -9.48
CA SER A 121 -6.33 16.37 -10.42
C SER A 121 -4.86 15.97 -10.38
N PHE A 122 -4.62 14.67 -10.31
CA PHE A 122 -3.30 14.08 -10.25
C PHE A 122 -3.28 12.75 -11.01
N ASP A 123 -2.41 12.63 -12.01
CA ASP A 123 -2.50 11.60 -13.05
C ASP A 123 -3.92 11.52 -13.65
N GLN A 124 -4.53 10.33 -13.63
CA GLN A 124 -5.90 10.05 -14.08
C GLN A 124 -6.95 10.13 -12.96
N TYR A 125 -6.56 10.64 -11.79
CA TYR A 125 -7.37 10.65 -10.57
C TYR A 125 -7.63 12.07 -10.08
N THR A 126 -8.66 12.20 -9.24
CA THR A 126 -8.91 13.45 -8.52
C THR A 126 -8.96 13.18 -7.02
N PHE A 127 -8.10 13.88 -6.28
CA PHE A 127 -8.13 13.94 -4.82
C PHE A 127 -9.05 15.08 -4.40
N LEU A 128 -9.98 14.81 -3.50
CA LEU A 128 -10.94 15.82 -3.05
C LEU A 128 -11.42 15.59 -1.64
N ILE A 129 -11.89 16.66 -1.01
CA ILE A 129 -12.62 16.63 0.26
C ILE A 129 -14.06 17.10 0.01
N ARG A 130 -15.03 16.41 0.59
CA ARG A 130 -16.47 16.76 0.49
C ARG A 130 -17.05 17.23 1.82
N ASP A 131 -16.21 17.41 2.82
CA ASP A 131 -16.66 17.59 4.19
C ASP A 131 -17.21 19.02 4.34
N ASN A 132 -18.41 19.16 4.94
CA ASN A 132 -19.03 20.46 5.14
C ASN A 132 -18.23 21.21 6.22
N SER A 133 -17.75 22.40 5.89
CA SER A 133 -16.81 23.17 6.71
C SER A 133 -17.39 23.67 8.05
N GLU A 134 -18.67 23.41 8.33
CA GLU A 134 -19.39 23.94 9.49
C GLU A 134 -19.39 23.01 10.72
N ASN A 135 -18.95 21.75 10.62
CA ASN A 135 -18.88 20.84 11.77
C ASN A 135 -17.44 20.39 12.04
N THR A 136 -16.88 20.88 13.14
CA THR A 136 -15.49 20.68 13.60
C THR A 136 -15.21 19.31 14.22
N SER A 137 -16.15 18.35 14.21
CA SER A 137 -16.04 17.12 14.99
C SER A 137 -16.25 15.79 14.25
N ILE A 138 -16.58 15.76 12.96
CA ILE A 138 -16.97 14.50 12.29
C ILE A 138 -16.14 14.27 11.01
N ASP A 139 -15.22 13.32 11.12
CA ASP A 139 -14.50 12.59 10.06
C ASP A 139 -14.00 13.42 8.86
N LYS A 140 -12.75 13.90 8.98
CA LYS A 140 -12.01 14.47 7.83
C LYS A 140 -11.67 13.34 6.87
N ARG A 141 -12.15 13.42 5.62
CA ARG A 141 -11.95 12.38 4.61
C ARG A 141 -11.42 12.93 3.29
N ILE A 142 -10.23 12.47 2.90
CA ILE A 142 -9.68 12.66 1.56
C ILE A 142 -10.11 11.47 0.70
N ARG A 143 -10.73 11.77 -0.44
CA ARG A 143 -11.26 10.78 -1.37
C ARG A 143 -10.46 10.82 -2.65
N ILE A 144 -10.11 9.65 -3.18
CA ILE A 144 -9.65 9.51 -4.56
C ILE A 144 -10.85 9.13 -5.41
N THR A 145 -11.04 9.85 -6.51
CA THR A 145 -12.09 9.57 -7.48
C THR A 145 -11.51 9.33 -8.87
N GLN A 146 -12.20 8.49 -9.64
CA GLN A 146 -11.96 8.27 -11.06
C GLN A 146 -13.29 8.33 -11.78
N ASN A 147 -13.42 9.18 -12.79
CA ASN A 147 -14.69 9.44 -13.48
C ASN A 147 -15.82 9.75 -12.47
N GLU A 148 -15.55 10.67 -11.53
CA GLU A 148 -16.45 11.14 -10.46
C GLU A 148 -16.86 10.10 -9.40
N ARG A 149 -16.50 8.82 -9.58
CA ARG A 149 -16.76 7.75 -8.62
C ARG A 149 -15.63 7.66 -7.60
N THR A 150 -15.96 7.64 -6.32
CA THR A 150 -14.98 7.38 -5.26
C THR A 150 -14.50 5.95 -5.34
N VAL A 151 -13.20 5.78 -5.47
CA VAL A 151 -12.53 4.47 -5.56
C VAL A 151 -11.76 4.15 -4.30
N PHE A 152 -11.27 5.16 -3.58
CA PHE A 152 -10.48 4.99 -2.37
C PHE A 152 -10.73 6.13 -1.38
N ILE A 153 -10.67 5.82 -0.09
CA ILE A 153 -10.88 6.78 1.00
C ILE A 153 -9.71 6.71 1.96
N PHE A 154 -9.23 7.88 2.38
CA PHE A 154 -8.41 8.07 3.57
C PHE A 154 -9.27 8.79 4.62
N ASP A 155 -9.34 8.22 5.81
CA ASP A 155 -10.17 8.68 6.92
C ASP A 155 -9.27 8.95 8.13
N LEU A 156 -9.29 10.20 8.61
CA LEU A 156 -8.52 10.60 9.78
C LEU A 156 -9.30 10.33 11.05
N ARG A 157 -8.73 9.50 11.92
CA ARG A 157 -9.25 9.13 13.24
C ARG A 157 -8.31 9.61 14.34
N ALA A 158 -8.74 9.44 15.59
CA ALA A 158 -7.95 9.81 16.76
C ALA A 158 -6.65 8.99 16.89
N ASP A 159 -6.67 7.74 16.41
CA ASP A 159 -5.59 6.76 16.52
C ASP A 159 -4.73 6.63 15.26
N GLY A 160 -5.05 7.37 14.19
CA GLY A 160 -4.28 7.33 12.95
C GLY A 160 -5.10 7.65 11.71
N VAL A 161 -4.53 7.36 10.56
CA VAL A 161 -5.22 7.43 9.27
C VAL A 161 -5.56 6.01 8.86
N THR A 162 -6.84 5.75 8.62
CA THR A 162 -7.28 4.48 8.02
C THR A 162 -7.58 4.69 6.56
N CYS A 163 -7.40 3.66 5.75
CA CYS A 163 -7.72 3.73 4.33
C CYS A 163 -8.29 2.42 3.82
N PHE A 164 -9.15 2.52 2.82
CA PHE A 164 -9.85 1.38 2.25
C PHE A 164 -10.38 1.70 0.86
N SER A 165 -10.39 0.69 -0.01
CA SER A 165 -11.07 0.73 -1.30
C SER A 165 -12.58 0.52 -1.13
N LEU A 166 -13.36 1.25 -1.92
CA LEU A 166 -14.81 1.02 -2.03
C LEU A 166 -15.15 -0.07 -3.06
N ASN A 167 -14.16 -0.54 -3.83
CA ASN A 167 -14.39 -1.52 -4.87
C ASN A 167 -14.38 -2.94 -4.31
N ILE A 168 -15.48 -3.33 -3.64
CA ILE A 168 -15.67 -4.65 -2.99
C ILE A 168 -15.63 -5.82 -3.99
N LYS A 169 -15.68 -5.55 -5.31
CA LYS A 169 -15.80 -6.58 -6.35
C LYS A 169 -14.48 -7.18 -6.83
N HIS A 170 -13.33 -6.59 -6.54
CA HIS A 170 -12.03 -7.06 -7.02
C HIS A 170 -11.07 -7.27 -5.85
N SER A 171 -10.20 -8.28 -5.99
CA SER A 171 -9.30 -8.80 -4.96
C SER A 171 -8.76 -7.69 -4.04
N PRO A 172 -9.01 -7.74 -2.71
CA PRO A 172 -8.95 -6.59 -1.80
C PRO A 172 -7.58 -5.93 -1.57
N ASN A 173 -6.55 -6.21 -2.37
CA ASN A 173 -5.18 -5.86 -2.01
C ASN A 173 -4.33 -5.18 -3.10
N LYS A 174 -4.53 -5.46 -4.40
CA LYS A 174 -3.73 -4.78 -5.45
C LYS A 174 -4.16 -3.33 -5.69
N ASP A 175 -5.46 -3.08 -5.65
CA ASP A 175 -5.99 -1.75 -5.89
C ASP A 175 -5.64 -0.80 -4.74
N ASP A 176 -5.62 -1.29 -3.49
CA ASP A 176 -5.26 -0.50 -2.31
C ASP A 176 -3.82 0.03 -2.40
N LEU A 177 -2.85 -0.83 -2.74
CA LEU A 177 -1.44 -0.42 -2.87
C LEU A 177 -1.27 0.68 -3.92
N LYS A 178 -1.95 0.54 -5.05
CA LYS A 178 -1.91 1.55 -6.12
C LYS A 178 -2.34 2.93 -5.62
N TYR A 179 -3.37 3.01 -4.78
CA TYR A 179 -3.83 4.28 -4.22
C TYR A 179 -2.90 4.82 -3.13
N LYS A 180 -2.26 3.95 -2.36
CA LYS A 180 -1.22 4.31 -1.39
C LYS A 180 0.06 4.82 -2.08
N GLU A 181 0.46 4.23 -3.20
CA GLU A 181 1.54 4.71 -4.05
C GLU A 181 1.20 6.07 -4.68
N LEU A 182 -0.04 6.24 -5.14
CA LEU A 182 -0.52 7.53 -5.67
C LEU A 182 -0.48 8.63 -4.61
N TRP A 183 -0.89 8.30 -3.37
CA TRP A 183 -0.75 9.18 -2.22
C TRP A 183 0.70 9.58 -1.99
N LEU A 184 1.62 8.60 -1.94
CA LEU A 184 3.04 8.86 -1.72
C LEU A 184 3.62 9.79 -2.79
N LYS A 185 3.28 9.55 -4.08
CA LYS A 185 3.69 10.42 -5.19
C LYS A 185 3.18 11.85 -5.00
N LEU A 186 1.88 12.00 -4.74
CA LEU A 186 1.26 13.31 -4.51
C LEU A 186 1.90 14.07 -3.35
N ILE A 187 2.11 13.39 -2.22
CA ILE A 187 2.77 13.96 -1.03
C ILE A 187 4.19 14.41 -1.35
N ASN A 188 4.96 13.59 -2.07
CA ASN A 188 6.33 13.93 -2.48
C ASN A 188 6.39 15.05 -3.52
N GLU A 189 5.30 15.37 -4.23
CA GLU A 189 5.27 16.49 -5.19
C GLU A 189 4.78 17.78 -4.56
N ILE A 190 3.72 17.72 -3.75
CA ILE A 190 3.04 18.91 -3.20
C ILE A 190 3.67 19.38 -1.89
N LEU A 191 4.24 18.47 -1.09
CA LEU A 191 4.73 18.77 0.26
C LEU A 191 6.27 18.80 0.36
N LYS A 192 6.97 18.99 -0.76
CA LYS A 192 8.40 19.38 -0.77
C LYS A 192 8.58 20.73 -0.08
#